data_AF-A0A7W3PB83-F1
#
_entry.id   AF-A0A7W3PB83-F1
#
_cell.length_a   1.000
_cell.length_b   1.000
_cell.length_c   1.000
_cell.angle_alpha   90.00
_cell.angle_beta   90.00
_cell.angle_gamma   90.00
#
_symmetry.space_group_name_H-M   'P 1'
#
loop_
_entity.id
_entity.type
_entity.pdbx_description
1 polymer ?
#
loop_
_entity_poly.entity_id
_entity_poly.type
_entity_poly.pdbx_seq_one_letter_code
_entity_poly.pdbx_strand_id
1 'polypeptide(L)' 'MTVNERLVAAGLLGQWDAAIDAGDRRLAIKVLQQVAMSADSAAATVDAVLASPSYYGFPRPS' A
#
# COMPACT_ATOMS: atom_id res chain seq x y z
N MET A 1 -12.79 0.41 10.38
CA MET A 1 -11.35 0.12 10.35
C MET A 1 -10.77 0.59 9.02
N THR A 2 -9.75 1.42 9.05
CA THR A 2 -9.02 1.93 7.88
C THR A 2 -8.09 0.87 7.29
N VAL A 3 -7.52 1.12 6.11
CA VAL A 3 -6.53 0.21 5.49
C VAL A 3 -5.30 0.07 6.37
N ASN A 4 -4.76 1.17 6.91
CA ASN A 4 -3.59 1.14 7.78
C ASN A 4 -3.83 0.36 9.06
N GLU A 5 -5.00 0.52 9.69
CA GLU A 5 -5.37 -0.28 10.87
C GLU A 5 -5.41 -1.78 10.56
N ARG A 6 -5.93 -2.16 9.38
CA ARG A 6 -5.89 -3.55 8.93
C ARG A 6 -4.47 -4.07 8.70
N LEU A 7 -3.61 -3.26 8.08
CA LEU A 7 -2.21 -3.60 7.83
C LEU A 7 -1.43 -3.76 9.13
N VAL A 8 -1.66 -2.88 10.12
CA VAL A 8 -1.06 -2.97 11.45
C VAL A 8 -1.52 -4.24 12.16
N ALA A 9 -2.83 -4.50 12.17
CA ALA A 9 -3.38 -5.71 12.80
C ALA A 9 -2.86 -7.01 12.16
N ALA A 10 -2.56 -6.98 10.86
CA ALA A 10 -1.99 -8.11 10.12
C ALA A 10 -0.45 -8.20 10.18
N GLY A 11 0.24 -7.22 10.78
CA GLY A 11 1.71 -7.15 10.78
C GLY A 11 2.33 -6.89 9.39
N LEU A 12 1.55 -6.34 8.45
CA LEU A 12 1.94 -6.13 7.06
C LEU A 12 2.38 -4.69 6.75
N LEU A 13 2.29 -3.76 7.71
CA LEU A 13 2.62 -2.35 7.50
C LEU A 13 4.03 -2.14 6.95
N GLY A 14 5.04 -2.83 7.50
CA GLY A 14 6.41 -2.70 7.00
C GLY A 14 6.60 -3.25 5.57
N GLN A 15 5.85 -4.29 5.19
CA GLN A 15 5.89 -4.83 3.83
C GLN A 15 5.18 -3.91 2.83
N TRP A 16 4.09 -3.27 3.27
CA TRP A 16 3.40 -2.24 2.53
C TRP A 16 4.33 -1.04 2.27
N ASP A 17 4.96 -0.50 3.32
CA ASP A 17 5.83 0.67 3.20
C ASP A 17 7.01 0.40 2.26
N ALA A 18 7.69 -0.74 2.44
CA ALA A 18 8.79 -1.14 1.56
C ALA A 18 8.36 -1.31 0.09
N ALA A 19 7.14 -1.81 -0.16
CA ALA A 19 6.62 -1.97 -1.51
C ALA A 19 6.31 -0.61 -2.17
N ILE A 20 5.77 0.35 -1.42
CA ILE A 20 5.51 1.71 -1.92
C ILE A 20 6.81 2.46 -2.16
N ASP A 21 7.77 2.40 -1.23
CA ASP A 21 9.08 3.04 -1.37
C ASP A 21 9.87 2.50 -2.58
N ALA A 22 9.77 1.20 -2.86
CA ALA A 22 10.37 0.57 -4.03
C ALA A 22 9.59 0.81 -5.33
N GLY A 23 8.38 1.39 -5.27
CA GLY A 23 7.48 1.49 -6.41
C GLY A 23 6.97 0.14 -6.94
N ASP A 24 7.06 -0.94 -6.17
CA ASP A 24 6.60 -2.28 -6.59
C ASP A 24 5.08 -2.38 -6.44
N ARG A 25 4.38 -1.87 -7.45
CA ARG A 25 2.93 -1.94 -7.59
C ARG A 25 2.38 -3.34 -7.36
N ARG A 26 3.04 -4.37 -7.89
CA ARG A 26 2.53 -5.75 -7.83
C ARG A 26 2.60 -6.27 -6.39
N LEU A 27 3.69 -6.00 -5.70
CA LEU A 27 3.83 -6.36 -4.29
C LEU A 27 2.84 -5.59 -3.42
N ALA A 28 2.70 -4.29 -3.63
CA ALA A 28 1.77 -3.44 -2.87
C ALA A 28 0.31 -3.94 -3.00
N ILE A 29 -0.13 -4.32 -4.21
CA ILE A 29 -1.46 -4.90 -4.43
C ILE A 29 -1.64 -6.22 -3.65
N LYS A 30 -0.64 -7.10 -3.70
CA LYS A 30 -0.68 -8.38 -2.97
C LYS A 30 -0.80 -8.16 -1.46
N VAL A 31 -0.13 -7.14 -0.91
CA VAL A 31 -0.23 -6.79 0.51
C VAL A 31 -1.64 -6.33 0.85
N LEU A 32 -2.26 -5.49 0.03
CA LEU A 32 -3.65 -5.05 0.28
C LEU A 32 -4.68 -6.19 0.15
N GLN A 33 -4.46 -7.13 -0.77
CA GLN A 33 -5.33 -8.30 -0.89
C GLN A 33 -5.31 -9.19 0.35
N GLN A 34 -4.18 -9.27 1.07
CA GLN A 34 -4.07 -10.02 2.32
C GLN A 34 -4.93 -9.42 3.45
N VAL A 35 -5.27 -8.13 3.36
CA VAL A 35 -6.18 -7.46 4.30
C VAL A 35 -7.62 -7.35 3.78
N ALA A 36 -8.03 -8.34 2.97
CA ALA A 36 -9.38 -8.50 2.42
C ALA A 36 -9.86 -7.34 1.52
N MET A 37 -8.96 -6.59 0.90
CA MET A 37 -9.34 -5.73 -0.22
C MET A 37 -9.50 -6.54 -1.51
N SER A 38 -10.52 -6.20 -2.29
CA SER A 38 -10.69 -6.73 -3.64
C SER A 38 -9.51 -6.33 -4.52
N ALA A 39 -9.26 -7.11 -5.58
CA ALA A 39 -8.19 -6.81 -6.53
C ALA A 39 -8.31 -5.41 -7.14
N ASP A 40 -9.53 -5.00 -7.50
CA ASP A 40 -9.78 -3.70 -8.13
C ASP A 40 -9.54 -2.54 -7.15
N SER A 41 -10.04 -2.66 -5.91
CA SER A 41 -9.82 -1.63 -4.89
C SER A 41 -8.35 -1.55 -4.47
N ALA A 42 -7.65 -2.68 -4.43
CA ALA A 42 -6.20 -2.73 -4.17
C ALA A 42 -5.41 -2.05 -5.28
N ALA A 43 -5.71 -2.36 -6.54
CA ALA A 43 -5.09 -1.71 -7.68
C ALA A 43 -5.31 -0.20 -7.65
N ALA A 44 -6.56 0.26 -7.51
CA ALA A 44 -6.88 1.69 -7.49
C ALA A 44 -6.20 2.43 -6.32
N THR A 45 -6.12 1.80 -5.15
CA THR A 45 -5.45 2.38 -3.97
C THR A 45 -3.95 2.52 -4.21
N VAL A 46 -3.30 1.47 -4.71
CA VAL A 46 -1.86 1.50 -5.01
C VAL A 46 -1.56 2.51 -6.11
N ASP A 47 -2.38 2.58 -7.16
CA ASP A 47 -2.20 3.53 -8.25
C ASP A 47 -2.31 4.98 -7.76
N ALA A 48 -3.27 5.28 -6.88
CA ALA A 48 -3.40 6.59 -6.25
C ALA A 48 -2.20 6.95 -5.37
N VAL A 49 -1.71 5.99 -4.57
CA VAL A 49 -0.54 6.19 -3.70
C VAL A 49 0.72 6.44 -4.53
N LEU A 50 0.98 5.61 -5.54
CA LEU A 50 2.16 5.75 -6.40
C LEU A 50 2.12 7.01 -7.26
N ALA A 51 0.93 7.50 -7.64
CA ALA A 51 0.78 8.76 -8.35
C ALA A 51 1.10 9.99 -7.49
N SER A 52 0.92 9.91 -6.17
CA SER A 52 1.20 11.02 -5.25
C SER A 52 1.69 10.54 -3.86
N PRO A 53 2.88 9.92 -3.76
CA PRO A 53 3.33 9.27 -2.53
C PRO A 53 3.38 10.23 -1.34
N SER A 54 3.82 11.48 -1.57
CA SER A 54 3.92 12.52 -0.53
C SER A 54 2.59 12.92 0.07
N TYR A 55 1.49 12.87 -0.70
CA TYR A 55 0.15 13.12 -0.16
C TYR A 55 -0.27 12.03 0.84
N TYR A 56 0.20 10.81 0.63
CA TYR A 56 -0.05 9.66 1.50
C TYR A 56 1.05 9.43 2.56
N GLY A 57 1.97 10.37 2.72
CA GLY A 57 3.03 10.30 3.75
C GLY A 57 4.26 9.47 3.38
N PHE A 58 4.37 9.02 2.14
CA PHE A 58 5.57 8.35 1.62
C PHE A 58 6.56 9.40 1.08
N PRO A 59 7.74 9.58 1.69
CA PRO A 59 8.76 10.45 1.13
C PRO A 59 9.20 9.89 -0.23
N ARG A 60 9.34 10.76 -1.25
CA ARG A 60 9.86 10.27 -2.54
C ARG A 60 11.26 9.68 -2.31
N PRO A 61 11.59 8.52 -2.89
CA PRO A 61 12.98 8.09 -2.94
C PRO A 61 13.78 9.20 -3.62
N SER A 62 14.88 9.60 -2.98
CA SER A 62 15.81 10.63 -3.46
C SER A 62 16.64 10.10 -4.61
#